data_AF-A0A849U582-F1
#
_entry.id   AF-A0A849U582-F1
#
_cell.length_a   1.000
_cell.length_b   1.000
_cell.length_c   1.000
_cell.angle_alpha   90.00
_cell.angle_beta   90.00
_cell.angle_gamma   90.00
#
_symmetry.space_group_name_H-M   'P 1'
#
loop_
_entity.id
_entity.type
_entity.pdbx_description
1 polymer ?
#
loop_
_entity_poly.entity_id
_entity_poly.type
_entity_poly.pdbx_seq_one_letter_code
_entity_poly.pdbx_strand_id
1 'polypeptide(L)'
;MEPPYISIGSTEEAEAYRRQIGNWTVANLQQSIGWAQQPITIDYDGQTFLLLPEDEQDLPAIAMRGEHAACRRAILQFVSALAWSRGGSVSVESWSGGSQVYRMRKSPMFRQITAQPFYIDYLPHPSDPKHRLALALFHEGQTLIHVHTAYSFLSFYKIVNLVSGTHGPAQMEWINARIPKMNHYRAKERLTELQKSGVDIGKYVYQSCRCAIAHAGDPRNPVIDPHNIDDERRLSLDLPLIITLSEIALEEMGIKTSQTVYEEHRYELSGFEQCFTPEFVQALKAGGTPTNGDIQLPKRISLRMWGRANYPPLEDMNPVSIAGANGTLAIKCMPREKSFYAYVVLDFPNYRLKAEILWDAELQDDGSAEFVETILEIERFFWDWNGNGCLEVWAGGTECLGRCDAFMPVNVMQDPKAYEERVTKLKAEIANRPRRSQPPEPRV
;
A
#
# COMPACT_ATOMS: atom_id res chain seq x y z
N MET A 1 15.04 -5.82 4.11
CA MET A 1 14.23 -5.36 5.26
C MET A 1 12.84 -5.17 4.73
N GLU A 2 11.84 -5.76 5.36
CA GLU A 2 10.47 -5.55 4.90
C GLU A 2 10.00 -4.13 5.22
N PRO A 3 9.15 -3.54 4.36
CA PRO A 3 8.57 -2.24 4.63
C PRO A 3 7.75 -2.31 5.92
N PRO A 4 7.82 -1.27 6.78
CA PRO A 4 6.98 -1.23 7.98
C PRO A 4 5.50 -1.25 7.59
N TYR A 5 4.68 -1.88 8.43
CA TYR A 5 3.23 -1.83 8.31
C TYR A 5 2.75 -0.37 8.31
N ILE A 6 1.83 -0.04 7.39
CA ILE A 6 1.28 1.31 7.24
C ILE A 6 -0.01 1.38 8.03
N SER A 7 0.06 2.06 9.18
CA SER A 7 -1.13 2.33 9.99
C SER A 7 -1.97 3.42 9.32
N ILE A 8 -3.27 3.15 9.17
CA ILE A 8 -4.25 4.13 8.71
C ILE A 8 -5.30 4.32 9.80
N GLY A 9 -5.43 5.55 10.28
CA GLY A 9 -6.44 5.92 11.27
C GLY A 9 -7.83 6.07 10.67
N SER A 10 -8.85 5.97 11.53
CA SER A 10 -10.25 6.11 11.12
C SER A 10 -10.57 7.55 10.69
N THR A 11 -11.73 7.73 10.02
CA THR A 11 -12.22 9.06 9.65
C THR A 11 -12.45 9.95 10.87
N GLU A 12 -12.91 9.37 11.97
CA GLU A 12 -13.11 10.08 13.25
C GLU A 12 -11.78 10.55 13.84
N GLU A 13 -10.75 9.71 13.83
CA GLU A 13 -9.41 10.06 14.30
C GLU A 13 -8.80 11.16 13.44
N ALA A 14 -8.96 11.08 12.11
CA ALA A 14 -8.48 12.07 11.17
C ALA A 14 -9.17 13.43 11.37
N GLU A 15 -10.48 13.45 11.58
CA GLU A 15 -11.23 14.67 11.90
C GLU A 15 -10.86 15.23 13.28
N ALA A 16 -10.64 14.39 14.28
CA ALA A 16 -10.15 14.81 15.58
C ALA A 16 -8.76 15.45 15.48
N TYR A 17 -7.86 14.86 14.68
CA TYR A 17 -6.54 15.41 14.39
C TYR A 17 -6.62 16.75 13.65
N ARG A 18 -7.46 16.83 12.61
CA ARG A 18 -7.70 18.04 11.81
C ARG A 18 -8.16 19.25 12.63
N ARG A 19 -8.98 19.03 13.66
CA ARG A 19 -9.56 20.09 14.52
C ARG A 19 -8.55 20.70 15.48
N GLN A 20 -7.37 20.09 15.65
CA GLN A 20 -6.36 20.61 16.56
C GLN A 20 -5.78 21.93 16.03
N ILE A 21 -5.66 22.92 16.90
CA ILE A 21 -4.98 24.18 16.58
C ILE A 21 -3.47 23.93 16.59
N GLY A 22 -2.75 24.50 15.63
CA GLY A 22 -1.29 24.42 15.59
C GLY A 22 -0.71 24.90 14.27
N ASN A 23 0.60 24.73 14.08
CA ASN A 23 1.28 25.14 12.86
C ASN A 23 1.09 24.10 11.76
N TRP A 24 0.02 24.25 10.99
CA TRP A 24 -0.30 23.37 9.87
C TRP A 24 0.46 23.75 8.61
N THR A 25 1.05 22.75 7.97
CA THR A 25 1.56 22.81 6.59
C THR A 25 0.66 21.95 5.73
N VAL A 26 0.12 22.52 4.66
CA VAL A 26 -0.84 21.86 3.77
C VAL A 26 -0.28 21.89 2.35
N ALA A 27 -0.08 20.72 1.76
CA ALA A 27 0.18 20.56 0.33
C ALA A 27 -1.15 20.33 -0.38
N ASN A 28 -1.55 21.23 -1.27
CA ASN A 28 -2.68 21.02 -2.16
C ASN A 28 -2.17 20.34 -3.42
N LEU A 29 -2.87 19.31 -3.86
CA LEU A 29 -2.32 18.33 -4.79
C LEU A 29 -3.08 18.28 -6.10
N GLN A 30 -2.35 17.97 -7.16
CA GLN A 30 -2.88 17.36 -8.36
C GLN A 30 -2.34 15.94 -8.43
N GLN A 31 -3.21 14.96 -8.66
CA GLN A 31 -2.85 13.54 -8.60
C GLN A 31 -3.31 12.81 -9.87
N SER A 32 -2.70 11.66 -10.14
CA SER A 32 -3.14 10.71 -11.18
C SER A 32 -3.34 9.28 -10.63
N ILE A 33 -3.53 9.14 -9.32
CA ILE A 33 -3.67 7.87 -8.59
C ILE A 33 -5.00 7.82 -7.83
N GLY A 34 -5.45 6.64 -7.38
CA GLY A 34 -6.56 6.59 -6.42
C GLY A 34 -6.27 7.47 -5.20
N TRP A 35 -7.29 8.18 -4.69
CA TRP A 35 -7.16 9.09 -3.54
C TRP A 35 -8.24 8.82 -2.50
N ALA A 36 -7.96 9.15 -1.23
CA ALA A 36 -8.89 8.94 -0.13
C ALA A 36 -10.22 9.67 -0.37
N GLN A 37 -11.34 8.99 -0.15
CA GLN A 37 -12.69 9.56 -0.29
C GLN A 37 -13.18 10.23 1.00
N GLN A 38 -12.54 9.91 2.12
CA GLN A 38 -12.80 10.51 3.42
C GLN A 38 -11.47 10.96 4.03
N PRO A 39 -11.49 11.90 4.99
CA PRO A 39 -10.29 12.23 5.75
C PRO A 39 -9.73 10.98 6.43
N ILE A 40 -8.43 10.74 6.29
CA ILE A 40 -7.73 9.64 6.97
C ILE A 40 -6.37 10.12 7.46
N THR A 41 -5.82 9.45 8.46
CA THR A 41 -4.43 9.66 8.88
C THR A 41 -3.58 8.47 8.47
N ILE A 42 -2.33 8.73 8.13
CA ILE A 42 -1.36 7.70 7.76
C ILE A 42 -0.09 7.95 8.54
N ASP A 43 0.39 6.94 9.25
CA ASP A 43 1.69 6.99 9.90
C ASP A 43 2.78 6.48 8.94
N TYR A 44 3.77 7.33 8.69
CA TYR A 44 4.90 7.03 7.82
C TYR A 44 6.16 7.70 8.37
N ASP A 45 7.25 6.94 8.49
CA ASP A 45 8.52 7.41 9.08
C ASP A 45 8.35 8.09 10.47
N GLY A 46 7.50 7.51 11.32
CA GLY A 46 7.20 8.05 12.65
C GLY A 46 6.46 9.38 12.67
N GLN A 47 5.88 9.79 11.54
CA GLN A 47 5.11 11.02 11.38
C GLN A 47 3.70 10.72 10.89
N THR A 48 2.72 11.45 11.43
CA THR A 48 1.31 11.31 11.05
C THR A 48 0.93 12.33 9.99
N PHE A 49 0.53 11.84 8.82
CA PHE A 49 0.06 12.61 7.68
C PHE A 49 -1.47 12.59 7.64
N LEU A 50 -2.10 13.76 7.55
CA LEU A 50 -3.55 13.88 7.34
C LEU A 50 -3.82 13.98 5.84
N LEU A 51 -4.47 12.98 5.27
CA LEU A 51 -4.94 13.03 3.88
C LEU A 51 -6.37 13.53 3.88
N LEU A 52 -6.62 14.53 3.04
CA LEU A 52 -7.93 15.12 2.86
C LEU A 52 -8.46 14.80 1.47
N PRO A 53 -9.73 14.39 1.37
CA PRO A 53 -10.34 14.07 0.10
C PRO A 53 -10.48 15.32 -0.76
N GLU A 54 -10.60 15.07 -2.05
CA GLU A 54 -11.09 16.03 -3.01
C GLU A 54 -12.60 16.25 -2.77
N ASP A 55 -13.07 17.50 -2.68
CA ASP A 55 -14.50 17.81 -2.58
C ASP A 55 -14.94 18.84 -3.63
N GLU A 56 -16.19 19.31 -3.61
CA GLU A 56 -16.70 20.22 -4.65
C GLU A 56 -15.89 21.53 -4.79
N GLN A 57 -15.28 22.01 -3.70
CA GLN A 57 -14.66 23.33 -3.64
C GLN A 57 -13.14 23.27 -3.59
N ASP A 58 -12.58 22.25 -2.95
CA ASP A 58 -11.16 22.21 -2.57
C ASP A 58 -10.41 21.04 -3.22
N LEU A 59 -9.15 21.29 -3.57
CA LEU A 59 -8.23 20.27 -4.04
C LEU A 59 -8.00 19.17 -2.98
N PRO A 60 -7.66 17.93 -3.38
CA PRO A 60 -7.12 16.96 -2.44
C PRO A 60 -5.85 17.52 -1.79
N ALA A 61 -5.60 17.15 -0.53
CA ALA A 61 -4.48 17.69 0.20
C ALA A 61 -3.83 16.69 1.16
N ILE A 62 -2.56 16.91 1.43
CA ILE A 62 -1.86 16.32 2.59
C ILE A 62 -1.55 17.45 3.56
N ALA A 63 -1.91 17.27 4.82
CA ALA A 63 -1.61 18.20 5.90
C ALA A 63 -0.76 17.53 6.98
N MET A 64 0.15 18.31 7.55
CA MET A 64 1.02 17.88 8.64
C MET A 64 1.25 19.06 9.58
N ARG A 65 1.32 18.78 10.89
CA ARG A 65 1.56 19.81 11.91
C ARG A 65 3.03 19.81 12.33
N GLY A 66 3.64 20.99 12.38
CA GLY A 66 5.02 21.15 12.83
C GLY A 66 5.70 22.37 12.23
N GLU A 67 7.03 22.35 12.22
CA GLU A 67 7.84 23.38 11.56
C GLU A 67 7.68 23.24 10.02
N HIS A 68 7.42 24.36 9.34
CA HIS A 68 7.02 24.34 7.94
C HIS A 68 8.04 23.70 6.99
N ALA A 69 9.34 24.01 7.11
CA ALA A 69 10.34 23.46 6.21
C ALA A 69 10.52 21.95 6.38
N ALA A 70 10.48 21.47 7.64
CA ALA A 70 10.49 20.05 7.96
C ALA A 70 9.23 19.35 7.41
N CYS A 71 8.04 19.92 7.63
CA CYS A 71 6.78 19.35 7.14
C CYS A 71 6.77 19.27 5.61
N ARG A 72 7.18 20.34 4.90
CA ARG A 72 7.23 20.33 3.43
C ARG A 72 8.13 19.21 2.90
N ARG A 73 9.30 19.02 3.51
CA ARG A 73 10.23 17.95 3.13
C ARG A 73 9.64 16.58 3.36
N ALA A 74 9.04 16.36 4.54
CA ALA A 74 8.40 15.10 4.89
C ALA A 74 7.23 14.77 3.95
N ILE A 75 6.38 15.76 3.65
CA ILE A 75 5.28 15.61 2.69
C ILE A 75 5.83 15.23 1.31
N LEU A 76 6.86 15.90 0.80
CA LEU A 76 7.45 15.56 -0.51
C LEU A 76 8.04 14.15 -0.55
N GLN A 77 8.64 13.68 0.55
CA GLN A 77 9.16 12.32 0.67
C GLN A 77 8.02 11.29 0.68
N PHE A 78 6.99 11.53 1.50
CA PHE A 78 5.80 10.70 1.55
C PHE A 78 5.10 10.60 0.20
N VAL A 79 4.92 11.74 -0.48
CA VAL A 79 4.32 11.83 -1.81
C VAL A 79 5.13 11.02 -2.84
N SER A 80 6.47 11.07 -2.78
CA SER A 80 7.32 10.28 -3.69
C SER A 80 7.17 8.77 -3.45
N ALA A 81 7.06 8.34 -2.19
CA ALA A 81 6.79 6.95 -1.82
C ALA A 81 5.39 6.49 -2.27
N LEU A 82 4.39 7.35 -2.12
CA LEU A 82 3.01 7.09 -2.53
C LEU A 82 2.90 6.97 -4.06
N ALA A 83 3.51 7.91 -4.80
CA ALA A 83 3.53 7.92 -6.25
C ALA A 83 4.17 6.65 -6.84
N TRP A 84 5.30 6.22 -6.27
CA TRP A 84 5.96 4.96 -6.63
C TRP A 84 5.05 3.74 -6.40
N SER A 85 4.47 3.64 -5.21
CA SER A 85 3.71 2.45 -4.82
C SER A 85 2.38 2.32 -5.56
N ARG A 86 1.81 3.44 -6.02
CA ARG A 86 0.56 3.50 -6.79
C ARG A 86 0.78 3.58 -8.30
N GLY A 87 2.03 3.65 -8.77
CA GLY A 87 2.34 3.68 -10.20
C GLY A 87 1.82 4.92 -10.93
N GLY A 88 1.86 6.09 -10.28
CA GLY A 88 1.38 7.34 -10.88
C GLY A 88 2.09 8.58 -10.33
N SER A 89 1.45 9.74 -10.45
CA SER A 89 2.02 11.05 -10.08
C SER A 89 1.16 11.76 -9.02
N VAL A 90 1.82 12.53 -8.15
CA VAL A 90 1.16 13.37 -7.14
C VAL A 90 1.95 14.67 -7.01
N SER A 91 1.60 15.69 -7.77
CA SER A 91 2.28 16.99 -7.71
C SER A 91 1.69 17.89 -6.64
N VAL A 92 2.55 18.68 -5.99
CA VAL A 92 2.10 19.77 -5.11
C VAL A 92 1.85 21.01 -5.97
N GLU A 93 0.59 21.38 -6.11
CA GLU A 93 0.17 22.59 -6.84
C GLU A 93 0.48 23.84 -6.03
N SER A 94 0.22 23.79 -4.72
CA SER A 94 0.47 24.92 -3.83
C SER A 94 0.66 24.50 -2.38
N TRP A 95 1.29 25.39 -1.62
CA TRP A 95 1.43 25.27 -0.19
C TRP A 95 0.51 26.28 0.51
N SER A 96 -0.26 25.81 1.47
CA SER A 96 -1.08 26.60 2.38
C SER A 96 -0.87 26.13 3.82
N GLY A 97 -1.63 26.68 4.76
CA GLY A 97 -1.50 26.36 6.18
C GLY A 97 -1.71 27.57 7.08
N GLY A 98 -1.35 27.41 8.35
CA GLY A 98 -1.57 28.41 9.39
C GLY A 98 -1.97 27.76 10.70
N SER A 99 -2.73 28.46 11.53
CA SER A 99 -3.25 27.95 12.81
C SER A 99 -4.26 26.81 12.65
N GLN A 100 -4.83 26.69 11.44
CA GLN A 100 -5.79 25.66 11.03
C GLN A 100 -5.42 25.14 9.62
N VAL A 101 -6.05 24.04 9.23
CA VAL A 101 -5.90 23.48 7.88
C VAL A 101 -6.70 24.32 6.88
N TYR A 102 -5.99 25.06 6.04
CA TYR A 102 -6.55 25.80 4.92
C TYR A 102 -6.20 25.11 3.60
N ARG A 103 -7.21 24.74 2.80
CA ARG A 103 -7.02 24.16 1.47
C ARG A 103 -7.20 25.22 0.38
N MET A 104 -6.59 24.97 -0.76
CA MET A 104 -6.77 25.76 -1.98
C MET A 104 -8.04 25.32 -2.71
N ARG A 105 -8.81 26.32 -3.14
CA ARG A 105 -10.00 26.09 -3.97
C ARG A 105 -9.62 25.61 -5.36
N LYS A 106 -10.45 24.74 -5.92
CA LYS A 106 -10.31 24.28 -7.30
C LYS A 106 -10.67 25.37 -8.29
N SER A 107 -9.97 25.36 -9.41
CA SER A 107 -10.48 25.99 -10.63
C SER A 107 -11.63 25.13 -11.20
N PRO A 108 -12.72 25.74 -11.71
CA PRO A 108 -13.85 25.02 -12.30
C PRO A 108 -13.50 24.16 -13.53
N MET A 109 -12.27 24.28 -14.07
CA MET A 109 -11.78 23.40 -15.15
C MET A 109 -11.20 22.06 -14.66
N PHE A 110 -10.89 21.91 -13.37
CA PHE A 110 -10.38 20.63 -12.86
C PHE A 110 -11.54 19.65 -12.67
N ARG A 111 -11.58 18.61 -13.51
CA ARG A 111 -12.52 17.50 -13.34
C ARG A 111 -12.02 16.57 -12.24
N GLN A 112 -12.96 16.14 -11.39
CA GLN A 112 -12.74 15.11 -10.39
C GLN A 112 -12.29 13.83 -11.08
N ILE A 113 -11.15 13.27 -10.66
CA ILE A 113 -10.75 11.93 -11.10
C ILE A 113 -11.64 10.94 -10.35
N THR A 114 -12.36 10.11 -11.11
CA THR A 114 -13.23 9.06 -10.53
C THR A 114 -12.37 8.14 -9.68
N ALA A 115 -12.62 8.14 -8.37
CA ALA A 115 -11.76 7.52 -7.38
C ALA A 115 -11.65 6.00 -7.60
N GLN A 116 -10.45 5.51 -7.93
CA GLN A 116 -10.10 4.15 -7.56
C GLN A 116 -10.06 4.05 -6.03
N PRO A 117 -10.39 2.89 -5.43
CA PRO A 117 -10.24 2.68 -4.00
C PRO A 117 -8.82 3.07 -3.56
N PHE A 118 -8.74 3.92 -2.55
CA PHE A 118 -7.47 4.30 -1.97
C PHE A 118 -6.99 3.19 -1.06
N TYR A 119 -6.02 2.43 -1.57
CA TYR A 119 -5.39 1.33 -0.85
C TYR A 119 -3.88 1.45 -0.96
N ILE A 120 -3.18 1.40 0.17
CA ILE A 120 -1.73 1.51 0.22
C ILE A 120 -1.16 0.24 0.81
N ASP A 121 -0.64 -0.59 -0.08
CA ASP A 121 0.01 -1.83 0.29
C ASP A 121 1.43 -1.67 0.80
N TYR A 122 2.08 -0.60 0.36
CA TYR A 122 3.51 -0.49 0.46
C TYR A 122 3.87 0.97 0.32
N LEU A 123 4.83 1.41 1.13
CA LEU A 123 5.46 2.70 1.01
C LEU A 123 6.96 2.48 1.20
N PRO A 124 7.78 2.66 0.17
CA PRO A 124 9.21 2.53 0.32
C PRO A 124 9.74 3.62 1.24
N HIS A 125 10.47 3.24 2.26
CA HIS A 125 11.19 4.18 3.13
C HIS A 125 12.71 3.91 3.09
N PRO A 126 13.41 4.31 2.01
CA PRO A 126 14.84 4.08 1.91
C PRO A 126 15.63 4.96 2.89
N SER A 127 16.52 4.33 3.66
CA SER A 127 17.39 5.01 4.62
C SER A 127 18.56 5.75 3.96
N ASP A 128 19.03 5.30 2.79
CA ASP A 128 20.09 5.94 2.01
C ASP A 128 19.59 7.23 1.32
N PRO A 129 20.23 8.40 1.54
CA PRO A 129 19.91 9.65 0.83
C PRO A 129 19.90 9.52 -0.70
N LYS A 130 20.78 8.71 -1.28
CA LYS A 130 20.87 8.47 -2.72
C LYS A 130 19.64 7.73 -3.25
N HIS A 131 19.14 6.77 -2.48
CA HIS A 131 17.93 6.01 -2.81
C HIS A 131 16.67 6.90 -2.68
N ARG A 132 16.62 7.77 -1.65
CA ARG A 132 15.57 8.81 -1.55
C ARG A 132 15.58 9.77 -2.74
N LEU A 133 16.77 10.18 -3.18
CA LEU A 133 16.91 11.03 -4.37
C LEU A 133 16.42 10.31 -5.63
N ALA A 134 16.77 9.03 -5.81
CA ALA A 134 16.29 8.23 -6.93
C ALA A 134 14.75 8.18 -6.97
N LEU A 135 14.11 7.94 -5.82
CA LEU A 135 12.65 7.92 -5.69
C LEU A 135 12.01 9.28 -6.00
N ALA A 136 12.61 10.38 -5.51
CA ALA A 136 12.14 11.73 -5.82
C ALA A 136 12.28 12.09 -7.31
N LEU A 137 13.37 11.66 -7.96
CA LEU A 137 13.57 11.82 -9.41
C LEU A 137 12.59 11.01 -10.23
N PHE A 138 12.24 9.81 -9.75
CA PHE A 138 11.22 8.98 -10.41
C PHE A 138 9.87 9.68 -10.35
N HIS A 139 9.52 10.19 -9.17
CA HIS A 139 8.31 10.96 -8.97
C HIS A 139 8.28 12.23 -9.84
N GLU A 140 9.37 13.01 -9.90
CA GLU A 140 9.52 14.16 -10.81
C GLU A 140 9.27 13.75 -12.28
N GLY A 141 9.90 12.65 -12.72
CA GLY A 141 9.71 12.11 -14.06
C GLY A 141 8.25 11.78 -14.36
N GLN A 142 7.54 11.14 -13.43
CA GLN A 142 6.12 10.81 -13.56
C GLN A 142 5.23 12.04 -13.61
N THR A 143 5.49 13.06 -12.78
CA THR A 143 4.72 14.33 -12.84
C THR A 143 4.89 15.03 -14.19
N LEU A 144 6.08 14.96 -14.80
CA LEU A 144 6.38 15.66 -16.04
C LEU A 144 5.97 14.90 -17.31
N ILE A 145 5.52 13.65 -17.20
CA ILE A 145 5.31 12.74 -18.35
C ILE A 145 4.38 13.30 -19.44
N HIS A 146 3.36 14.06 -19.05
CA HIS A 146 2.38 14.68 -19.96
C HIS A 146 2.54 16.20 -20.09
N VAL A 147 3.49 16.78 -19.36
CA VAL A 147 3.74 18.23 -19.36
C VAL A 147 4.97 18.57 -20.19
N HIS A 148 6.04 17.79 -20.03
CA HIS A 148 7.29 18.02 -20.73
C HIS A 148 8.10 16.72 -20.87
N THR A 149 7.83 15.95 -21.92
CA THR A 149 8.42 14.63 -22.19
C THR A 149 9.94 14.62 -22.08
N ALA A 150 10.63 15.67 -22.54
CA ALA A 150 12.09 15.75 -22.47
C ALA A 150 12.65 15.83 -21.04
N TYR A 151 12.06 16.65 -20.17
CA TYR A 151 12.48 16.73 -18.77
C TYR A 151 12.03 15.51 -17.97
N SER A 152 10.87 14.91 -18.32
CA SER A 152 10.47 13.62 -17.78
C SER A 152 11.54 12.55 -18.07
N PHE A 153 11.97 12.43 -19.34
CA PHE A 153 13.02 11.50 -19.75
C PHE A 153 14.33 11.75 -18.99
N LEU A 154 14.77 13.00 -18.87
CA LEU A 154 16.00 13.32 -18.12
C LEU A 154 15.89 13.00 -16.63
N SER A 155 14.71 13.17 -16.03
CA SER A 155 14.47 12.87 -14.61
C SER A 155 14.65 11.37 -14.34
N PHE A 156 14.07 10.53 -15.19
CA PHE A 156 14.30 9.08 -15.18
C PHE A 156 15.77 8.73 -15.46
N TYR A 157 16.38 9.35 -16.46
CA TYR A 157 17.79 9.09 -16.80
C TYR A 157 18.76 9.43 -15.66
N LYS A 158 18.47 10.46 -14.85
CA LYS A 158 19.29 10.77 -13.67
C LYS A 158 19.34 9.59 -12.69
N ILE A 159 18.31 8.75 -12.62
CA ILE A 159 18.31 7.52 -11.78
C ILE A 159 19.29 6.50 -12.33
N VAL A 160 19.36 6.33 -13.65
CA VAL A 160 20.39 5.49 -14.31
C VAL A 160 21.79 5.99 -13.94
N ASN A 161 22.03 7.31 -13.96
CA ASN A 161 23.32 7.88 -13.53
C ASN A 161 23.69 7.49 -12.09
N LEU A 162 22.71 7.33 -11.19
CA LEU A 162 22.96 6.95 -9.81
C LEU A 162 23.48 5.52 -9.70
N VAL A 163 23.06 4.59 -10.57
CA VAL A 163 23.50 3.17 -10.52
C VAL A 163 24.70 2.87 -11.39
N SER A 164 24.80 3.48 -12.58
CA SER A 164 25.87 3.21 -13.54
C SER A 164 27.03 4.20 -13.50
N GLY A 165 26.94 5.24 -12.66
CA GLY A 165 27.87 6.36 -12.64
C GLY A 165 27.64 7.37 -13.76
N THR A 166 28.54 8.34 -13.90
CA THR A 166 28.41 9.50 -14.81
C THR A 166 29.14 9.32 -16.15
N HIS A 167 29.87 8.23 -16.34
CA HIS A 167 30.67 8.00 -17.54
C HIS A 167 29.86 7.29 -18.63
N GLY A 168 29.69 7.93 -19.79
CA GLY A 168 28.85 7.44 -20.89
C GLY A 168 29.00 5.96 -21.28
N PRO A 169 30.22 5.42 -21.51
CA PRO A 169 30.41 3.99 -21.79
C PRO A 169 29.84 3.07 -20.71
N ALA A 170 30.07 3.38 -19.43
CA ALA A 170 29.52 2.59 -18.33
C ALA A 170 27.98 2.66 -18.29
N GLN A 171 27.39 3.80 -18.65
CA GLN A 171 25.94 3.95 -18.77
C GLN A 171 25.38 3.09 -19.91
N MET A 172 26.00 3.13 -21.10
CA MET A 172 25.59 2.33 -22.25
C MET A 172 25.69 0.83 -21.97
N GLU A 173 26.80 0.40 -21.35
CA GLU A 173 27.00 -1.00 -20.94
C GLU A 173 25.96 -1.45 -19.92
N TRP A 174 25.70 -0.62 -18.90
CA TRP A 174 24.68 -0.91 -17.90
C TRP A 174 23.30 -1.07 -18.53
N ILE A 175 22.90 -0.14 -19.42
CA ILE A 175 21.62 -0.20 -20.14
C ILE A 175 21.53 -1.51 -20.93
N ASN A 176 22.53 -1.82 -21.75
CA ASN A 176 22.53 -3.01 -22.59
C ASN A 176 22.44 -4.30 -21.76
N ALA A 177 23.10 -4.36 -20.61
CA ALA A 177 23.02 -5.51 -19.70
C ALA A 177 21.63 -5.72 -19.07
N ARG A 178 20.78 -4.69 -19.00
CA ARG A 178 19.45 -4.74 -18.37
C ARG A 178 18.28 -4.89 -19.34
N ILE A 179 18.51 -4.79 -20.66
CA ILE A 179 17.47 -5.02 -21.68
C ILE A 179 16.73 -6.36 -21.47
N PRO A 180 17.38 -7.50 -21.17
CA PRO A 180 16.67 -8.76 -20.96
C PRO A 180 15.70 -8.76 -19.77
N LYS A 181 15.89 -7.85 -18.80
CA LYS A 181 15.03 -7.73 -17.61
C LYS A 181 13.79 -6.85 -17.86
N MET A 182 13.70 -6.17 -19.01
CA MET A 182 12.56 -5.30 -19.31
C MET A 182 11.30 -6.12 -19.54
N ASN A 183 10.32 -6.00 -18.64
CA ASN A 183 9.07 -6.75 -18.73
C ASN A 183 7.86 -5.92 -19.17
N HIS A 184 7.95 -4.59 -19.11
CA HIS A 184 6.86 -3.69 -19.49
C HIS A 184 6.52 -3.79 -20.99
N TYR A 185 5.24 -3.95 -21.32
CA TYR A 185 4.81 -4.26 -22.70
C TYR A 185 5.23 -3.18 -23.72
N ARG A 186 5.05 -1.89 -23.39
CA ARG A 186 5.44 -0.77 -24.28
C ARG A 186 6.96 -0.69 -24.47
N ALA A 187 7.73 -1.05 -23.43
CA ALA A 187 9.18 -1.09 -23.54
C ALA A 187 9.61 -2.22 -24.47
N LYS A 188 9.00 -3.42 -24.35
CA LYS A 188 9.24 -4.55 -25.27
C LYS A 188 8.89 -4.24 -26.72
N GLU A 189 7.75 -3.59 -26.95
CA GLU A 189 7.32 -3.15 -28.28
C GLU A 189 8.36 -2.21 -28.89
N ARG A 190 8.74 -1.15 -28.16
CA ARG A 190 9.74 -0.18 -28.63
C ARG A 190 11.11 -0.79 -28.83
N LEU A 191 11.56 -1.68 -27.94
CA LEU A 191 12.80 -2.44 -28.12
C LEU A 191 12.80 -3.24 -29.41
N THR A 192 11.70 -3.92 -29.70
CA THR A 192 11.56 -4.73 -30.91
C THR A 192 11.68 -3.88 -32.18
N GLU A 193 11.08 -2.68 -32.19
CA GLU A 193 11.22 -1.72 -33.29
C GLU A 193 12.67 -1.29 -33.50
N LEU A 194 13.35 -0.86 -32.43
CA LEU A 194 14.74 -0.39 -32.50
C LEU A 194 15.71 -1.51 -32.90
N GLN A 195 15.47 -2.74 -32.41
CA GLN A 195 16.27 -3.92 -32.77
C GLN A 195 16.11 -4.30 -34.24
N LYS A 196 14.89 -4.19 -34.81
CA LYS A 196 14.67 -4.40 -36.26
C LYS A 196 15.45 -3.40 -37.11
N SER A 197 15.69 -2.20 -36.60
CA SER A 197 16.53 -1.18 -37.24
C SER A 197 18.04 -1.39 -37.04
N GLY A 198 18.45 -2.45 -36.33
CA GLY A 198 19.87 -2.78 -36.12
C GLY A 198 20.60 -1.81 -35.18
N VAL A 199 19.87 -1.10 -34.33
CA VAL A 199 20.42 -0.06 -33.43
C VAL A 199 20.96 -0.67 -32.15
N ASP A 200 22.15 -0.23 -31.70
CA ASP A 200 22.62 -0.46 -30.32
C ASP A 200 21.77 0.39 -29.36
N ILE A 201 20.97 -0.29 -28.54
CA ILE A 201 19.98 0.35 -27.68
C ILE A 201 20.64 1.23 -26.61
N GLY A 202 21.67 0.75 -25.94
CA GLY A 202 22.39 1.53 -24.93
C GLY A 202 22.98 2.81 -25.52
N LYS A 203 23.59 2.69 -26.71
CA LYS A 203 24.10 3.84 -27.45
C LYS A 203 23.00 4.79 -27.88
N TYR A 204 21.87 4.29 -28.36
CA TYR A 204 20.71 5.08 -28.77
C TYR A 204 20.13 5.88 -27.61
N VAL A 205 19.81 5.23 -26.49
CA VAL A 205 19.24 5.87 -25.29
C VAL A 205 20.20 6.94 -24.75
N TYR A 206 21.52 6.68 -24.76
CA TYR A 206 22.52 7.65 -24.30
C TYR A 206 22.67 8.84 -25.26
N GLN A 207 22.93 8.59 -26.55
CA GLN A 207 23.29 9.63 -27.53
C GLN A 207 22.05 10.31 -28.12
N SER A 208 21.13 9.52 -28.68
CA SER A 208 19.96 9.99 -29.41
C SER A 208 18.80 10.43 -28.51
N CYS A 209 18.86 10.15 -27.22
CA CYS A 209 17.89 10.66 -26.25
C CYS A 209 18.57 11.56 -25.21
N ARG A 210 19.32 11.02 -24.24
CA ARG A 210 19.88 11.81 -23.13
C ARG A 210 20.75 12.98 -23.60
N CYS A 211 21.78 12.73 -24.41
CA CYS A 211 22.65 13.80 -24.91
C CYS A 211 21.90 14.78 -25.79
N ALA A 212 20.96 14.29 -26.60
CA ALA A 212 20.16 15.12 -27.50
C ALA A 212 19.22 16.11 -26.78
N ILE A 213 18.73 15.73 -25.59
CA ILE A 213 17.93 16.61 -24.75
C ILE A 213 18.82 17.57 -23.96
N ALA A 214 19.95 17.08 -23.43
CA ALA A 214 20.78 17.82 -22.48
C ALA A 214 21.74 18.84 -23.12
N HIS A 215 22.08 18.67 -24.39
CA HIS A 215 23.09 19.49 -25.07
C HIS A 215 22.53 20.10 -26.34
N ALA A 216 22.47 21.43 -26.39
CA ALA A 216 22.23 22.18 -27.61
C ALA A 216 23.58 22.57 -28.24
N GLY A 217 23.77 22.31 -29.54
CA GLY A 217 24.91 22.82 -30.31
C GLY A 217 26.17 21.94 -30.36
N ASP A 218 26.13 20.69 -29.89
CA ASP A 218 27.20 19.72 -30.22
C ASP A 218 26.92 19.11 -31.60
N PRO A 219 27.72 19.40 -32.65
CA PRO A 219 27.48 18.88 -33.99
C PRO A 219 27.56 17.34 -34.09
N ARG A 220 28.04 16.65 -33.05
CA ARG A 220 28.11 15.18 -32.99
C ARG A 220 26.85 14.53 -32.44
N ASN A 221 25.95 15.30 -31.82
CA ASN A 221 24.71 14.79 -31.23
C ASN A 221 23.51 15.46 -31.91
N PRO A 222 22.43 14.71 -32.18
CA PRO A 222 21.17 15.34 -32.57
C PRO A 222 20.68 16.24 -31.42
N VAL A 223 19.89 17.26 -31.72
CA VAL A 223 19.27 18.14 -30.71
C VAL A 223 17.77 17.89 -30.75
N ILE A 224 17.13 17.75 -29.60
CA ILE A 224 15.66 17.74 -29.51
C ILE A 224 15.16 19.17 -29.67
N ASP A 225 14.43 19.45 -30.75
CA ASP A 225 13.77 20.74 -30.94
C ASP A 225 12.36 20.71 -30.31
N PRO A 226 12.06 21.53 -29.29
CA PRO A 226 10.73 21.60 -28.67
C PRO A 226 9.61 22.04 -29.62
N HIS A 227 9.94 22.62 -30.77
CA HIS A 227 8.98 23.00 -31.81
C HIS A 227 8.83 21.95 -32.92
N ASN A 228 9.61 20.86 -32.86
CA ASN A 228 9.52 19.75 -33.79
C ASN A 228 8.64 18.62 -33.23
N ILE A 229 7.47 18.43 -33.83
CA ILE A 229 6.49 17.42 -33.42
C ILE A 229 7.05 16.00 -33.58
N ASP A 230 7.91 15.76 -34.57
CA ASP A 230 8.50 14.42 -34.78
C ASP A 230 9.47 14.04 -33.65
N ASP A 231 10.20 15.02 -33.11
CA ASP A 231 11.07 14.82 -31.95
C ASP A 231 10.27 14.52 -30.69
N GLU A 232 9.19 15.27 -30.45
CA GLU A 232 8.27 15.00 -29.33
C GLU A 232 7.65 13.61 -29.43
N ARG A 233 7.15 13.25 -30.62
CA ARG A 233 6.53 11.94 -30.88
C ARG A 233 7.52 10.80 -30.67
N ARG A 234 8.73 10.93 -31.23
CA ARG A 234 9.79 9.93 -31.06
C ARG A 234 10.16 9.77 -29.60
N LEU A 235 10.36 10.88 -28.88
CA LEU A 235 10.75 10.81 -27.47
C LEU A 235 9.64 10.22 -26.59
N SER A 236 8.39 10.48 -26.92
CA SER A 236 7.23 9.86 -26.26
C SER A 236 7.19 8.35 -26.46
N LEU A 237 7.58 7.86 -27.65
CA LEU A 237 7.74 6.42 -27.91
C LEU A 237 8.93 5.80 -27.18
N ASP A 238 9.99 6.57 -26.93
CA ASP A 238 11.19 6.11 -26.22
C ASP A 238 11.00 6.11 -24.69
N LEU A 239 10.05 6.88 -24.17
CA LEU A 239 9.85 7.07 -22.73
C LEU A 239 9.61 5.77 -21.93
N PRO A 240 8.82 4.79 -22.42
CA PRO A 240 8.68 3.50 -21.74
C PRO A 240 10.01 2.79 -21.48
N LEU A 241 11.02 2.96 -22.35
CA LEU A 241 12.33 2.36 -22.14
C LEU A 241 13.02 2.91 -20.90
N ILE A 242 13.04 4.24 -20.74
CA ILE A 242 13.75 4.86 -19.62
C ILE A 242 13.00 4.73 -18.31
N ILE A 243 11.66 4.68 -18.35
CA ILE A 243 10.83 4.36 -17.16
C ILE A 243 11.20 2.96 -16.67
N THR A 244 11.16 1.94 -17.53
CA THR A 244 11.50 0.56 -17.13
C THR A 244 12.95 0.42 -16.67
N LEU A 245 13.91 1.10 -17.31
CA LEU A 245 15.30 1.14 -16.82
C LEU A 245 15.39 1.76 -15.42
N SER A 246 14.61 2.79 -15.15
CA SER A 246 14.59 3.46 -13.85
C SER A 246 13.95 2.59 -12.77
N GLU A 247 12.89 1.85 -13.10
CA GLU A 247 12.28 0.86 -12.21
C GLU A 247 13.29 -0.24 -11.86
N ILE A 248 14.01 -0.78 -12.85
CA ILE A 248 15.07 -1.77 -12.64
C ILE A 248 16.18 -1.19 -11.75
N ALA A 249 16.57 0.08 -11.96
CA ALA A 249 17.58 0.72 -11.14
C ALA A 249 17.13 0.88 -9.67
N LEU A 250 15.86 1.23 -9.43
CA LEU A 250 15.28 1.32 -8.08
C LEU A 250 15.19 -0.06 -7.41
N GLU A 251 14.82 -1.10 -8.16
CA GLU A 251 14.84 -2.49 -7.68
C GLU A 251 16.26 -2.94 -7.30
N GLU A 252 17.29 -2.59 -8.10
CA GLU A 252 18.70 -2.86 -7.78
C GLU A 252 19.18 -2.08 -6.53
N MET A 253 18.52 -0.96 -6.17
CA MET A 253 18.71 -0.23 -4.91
C MET A 253 17.91 -0.82 -3.73
N GLY A 254 17.13 -1.88 -3.96
CA GLY A 254 16.28 -2.52 -2.95
C GLY A 254 14.92 -1.83 -2.74
N ILE A 255 14.55 -0.86 -3.60
CA ILE A 255 13.22 -0.25 -3.62
C ILE A 255 12.34 -1.07 -4.55
N LYS A 256 11.54 -1.95 -3.95
CA LYS A 256 10.67 -2.87 -4.70
C LYS A 256 9.52 -2.14 -5.37
N THR A 257 9.16 -2.55 -6.58
CA THR A 257 7.91 -2.16 -7.25
C THR A 257 6.71 -2.81 -6.56
N SER A 258 5.51 -2.28 -6.78
CA SER A 258 4.27 -2.88 -6.27
C SER A 258 4.08 -4.31 -6.78
N GLN A 259 4.46 -4.59 -8.03
CA GLN A 259 4.43 -5.94 -8.60
C GLN A 259 5.34 -6.91 -7.83
N THR A 260 6.59 -6.53 -7.57
CA THR A 260 7.51 -7.36 -6.79
C THR A 260 7.00 -7.59 -5.37
N VAL A 261 6.44 -6.56 -4.72
CA VAL A 261 5.85 -6.68 -3.38
C VAL A 261 4.68 -7.67 -3.38
N TYR A 262 3.79 -7.59 -4.38
CA TYR A 262 2.66 -8.51 -4.54
C TYR A 262 3.10 -9.95 -4.83
N GLU A 263 4.09 -10.14 -5.71
CA GLU A 263 4.60 -11.47 -6.05
C GLU A 263 5.28 -12.15 -4.87
N GLU A 264 6.03 -11.40 -4.07
CA GLU A 264 6.69 -11.94 -2.89
C GLU A 264 5.77 -12.04 -1.65
N HIS A 265 4.72 -11.20 -1.56
CA HIS A 265 3.66 -11.20 -0.54
C HIS A 265 4.15 -11.40 0.91
N ARG A 266 5.32 -10.86 1.23
CA ARG A 266 5.99 -11.13 2.52
C ARG A 266 5.27 -10.54 3.74
N TYR A 267 4.40 -9.56 3.51
CA TYR A 267 3.56 -8.96 4.56
C TYR A 267 2.50 -9.94 5.11
N GLU A 268 2.31 -11.11 4.49
CA GLU A 268 1.36 -12.11 4.99
C GLU A 268 1.84 -12.80 6.27
N LEU A 269 3.13 -13.15 6.36
CA LEU A 269 3.66 -13.99 7.45
C LEU A 269 4.88 -13.42 8.20
N SER A 270 5.47 -12.31 7.77
CA SER A 270 6.74 -11.85 8.32
C SER A 270 6.69 -11.41 9.79
N GLY A 271 5.57 -10.84 10.24
CA GLY A 271 5.37 -10.54 11.66
C GLY A 271 5.25 -11.82 12.49
N PHE A 272 4.62 -12.87 11.94
CA PHE A 272 4.56 -14.18 12.58
C PHE A 272 5.92 -14.88 12.69
N GLU A 273 6.86 -14.66 11.77
CA GLU A 273 8.20 -15.27 11.86
C GLU A 273 8.90 -14.94 13.18
N GLN A 274 8.61 -13.79 13.78
CA GLN A 274 9.19 -13.36 15.05
C GLN A 274 8.66 -14.16 16.26
N CYS A 275 7.51 -14.83 16.10
CA CYS A 275 6.95 -15.71 17.13
C CYS A 275 7.64 -17.08 17.20
N PHE A 276 8.58 -17.36 16.30
CA PHE A 276 9.23 -18.66 16.15
C PHE A 276 10.75 -18.53 16.07
N THR A 277 11.48 -19.57 16.46
CA THR A 277 12.93 -19.64 16.23
C THR A 277 13.24 -19.74 14.72
N PRO A 278 14.35 -19.18 14.22
CA PRO A 278 14.72 -19.25 12.80
C PRO A 278 14.75 -20.67 12.23
N GLU A 279 15.23 -21.65 13.00
CA GLU A 279 15.32 -23.06 12.61
C GLU A 279 13.93 -23.67 12.40
N PHE A 280 12.97 -23.29 13.24
CA PHE A 280 11.58 -23.70 13.14
C PHE A 280 10.91 -23.13 11.88
N VAL A 281 11.13 -21.84 11.59
CA VAL A 281 10.65 -21.20 10.35
C VAL A 281 11.23 -21.89 9.12
N GLN A 282 12.52 -22.20 9.10
CA GLN A 282 13.15 -22.90 7.98
C GLN A 282 12.57 -24.31 7.78
N ALA A 283 12.33 -25.05 8.86
CA ALA A 283 11.70 -26.36 8.79
C ALA A 283 10.27 -26.28 8.21
N LEU A 284 9.49 -25.27 8.61
CA LEU A 284 8.14 -25.04 8.07
C LEU A 284 8.17 -24.66 6.59
N LYS A 285 9.08 -23.76 6.18
CA LYS A 285 9.27 -23.38 4.77
C LYS A 285 9.66 -24.57 3.90
N ALA A 286 10.36 -25.55 4.46
CA ALA A 286 10.70 -26.80 3.78
C ALA A 286 9.53 -27.83 3.74
N GLY A 287 8.34 -27.48 4.23
CA GLY A 287 7.19 -28.38 4.32
C GLY A 287 7.23 -29.37 5.48
N GLY A 288 8.16 -29.19 6.42
CA GLY A 288 8.29 -30.03 7.61
C GLY A 288 7.20 -29.78 8.65
N THR A 289 7.10 -30.68 9.62
CA THR A 289 6.26 -30.50 10.82
C THR A 289 7.16 -30.57 12.06
N PRO A 290 7.85 -29.47 12.41
CA PRO A 290 8.77 -29.48 13.54
C PRO A 290 8.03 -29.79 14.85
N THR A 291 8.52 -30.78 15.58
CA THR A 291 7.91 -31.26 16.85
C THR A 291 8.46 -30.57 18.08
N ASN A 292 9.63 -29.94 17.99
CA ASN A 292 10.28 -29.19 19.06
C ASN A 292 10.57 -27.77 18.56
N GLY A 293 9.79 -26.80 19.02
CA GLY A 293 10.04 -25.38 18.82
C GLY A 293 9.51 -24.59 19.99
N ASP A 294 10.27 -23.60 20.43
CA ASP A 294 9.73 -22.58 21.33
C ASP A 294 8.80 -21.70 20.49
N ILE A 295 7.51 -21.78 20.78
CA ILE A 295 6.47 -21.02 20.08
C ILE A 295 6.00 -19.92 21.03
N GLN A 296 6.36 -18.68 20.70
CA GLN A 296 6.02 -17.51 21.50
C GLN A 296 4.91 -16.73 20.81
N LEU A 297 3.73 -17.35 20.69
CA LEU A 297 2.56 -16.64 20.19
C LEU A 297 2.14 -15.53 21.17
N PRO A 298 1.61 -14.41 20.65
CA PRO A 298 1.02 -13.39 21.50
C PRO A 298 -0.17 -13.94 22.28
N LYS A 299 -0.37 -13.43 23.50
CA LYS A 299 -1.49 -13.86 24.37
C LYS A 299 -2.87 -13.52 23.81
N ARG A 300 -2.92 -12.53 22.90
CA ARG A 300 -4.13 -11.95 22.33
C ARG A 300 -3.95 -11.75 20.83
N ILE A 301 -4.88 -12.30 20.05
CA ILE A 301 -4.95 -12.13 18.61
C ILE A 301 -6.29 -11.47 18.27
N SER A 302 -6.26 -10.44 17.44
CA SER A 302 -7.45 -9.83 16.86
C SER A 302 -7.49 -10.06 15.34
N LEU A 303 -8.68 -10.26 14.77
CA LEU A 303 -8.90 -10.22 13.32
C LEU A 303 -9.58 -8.90 12.96
N ARG A 304 -8.96 -8.16 12.06
CA ARG A 304 -9.42 -6.86 11.58
C ARG A 304 -9.51 -6.85 10.07
N MET A 305 -10.11 -5.78 9.56
CA MET A 305 -10.16 -5.49 8.13
C MET A 305 -9.53 -4.13 7.90
N TRP A 306 -8.59 -4.04 6.98
CA TRP A 306 -7.88 -2.80 6.69
C TRP A 306 -8.88 -1.67 6.36
N GLY A 307 -8.71 -0.51 7.00
CA GLY A 307 -9.54 0.67 6.77
C GLY A 307 -11.00 0.56 7.24
N ARG A 308 -11.35 -0.44 8.05
CA ARG A 308 -12.69 -0.61 8.64
C ARG A 308 -12.65 -0.48 10.17
N ALA A 309 -13.80 -0.15 10.75
CA ALA A 309 -13.96 -0.20 12.20
C ALA A 309 -13.85 -1.65 12.71
N ASN A 310 -13.15 -1.83 13.83
CA ASN A 310 -12.92 -3.13 14.48
C ASN A 310 -14.21 -3.91 14.73
N TYR A 311 -14.11 -5.23 14.79
CA TYR A 311 -15.22 -6.15 15.01
C TYR A 311 -15.13 -6.71 16.42
N PRO A 312 -15.94 -6.21 17.39
CA PRO A 312 -15.75 -6.53 18.81
C PRO A 312 -15.62 -8.03 19.15
N PRO A 313 -16.38 -8.96 18.53
CA PRO A 313 -16.22 -10.39 18.82
C PRO A 313 -14.87 -10.98 18.38
N LEU A 314 -14.24 -10.37 17.37
CA LEU A 314 -12.98 -10.80 16.78
C LEU A 314 -11.76 -10.08 17.38
N GLU A 315 -11.95 -9.28 18.42
CA GLU A 315 -10.87 -8.63 19.16
C GLU A 315 -10.42 -9.47 20.37
N ASP A 316 -9.13 -9.39 20.71
CA ASP A 316 -8.56 -9.93 21.94
C ASP A 316 -8.82 -11.44 22.18
N MET A 317 -8.93 -12.23 21.11
CA MET A 317 -9.11 -13.67 21.17
C MET A 317 -7.87 -14.36 21.74
N ASN A 318 -8.06 -15.44 22.50
CA ASN A 318 -6.98 -16.26 23.04
C ASN A 318 -6.59 -17.35 22.03
N PRO A 319 -5.31 -17.47 21.66
CA PRO A 319 -4.82 -18.68 21.01
C PRO A 319 -4.90 -19.86 22.01
N VAL A 320 -5.69 -20.88 21.70
CA VAL A 320 -5.93 -22.03 22.61
C VAL A 320 -5.21 -23.30 22.18
N SER A 321 -4.95 -23.46 20.89
CA SER A 321 -4.24 -24.61 20.35
C SER A 321 -3.59 -24.29 19.02
N ILE A 322 -2.49 -24.97 18.73
CA ILE A 322 -1.78 -24.89 17.45
C ILE A 322 -1.69 -26.31 16.89
N ALA A 323 -2.13 -26.51 15.66
CA ALA A 323 -1.97 -27.75 14.94
C ALA A 323 -1.05 -27.51 13.74
N GLY A 324 -0.04 -28.36 13.55
CA GLY A 324 0.92 -28.24 12.45
C GLY A 324 0.89 -29.46 11.54
N ALA A 325 0.91 -29.25 10.22
CA ALA A 325 1.08 -30.30 9.23
C ALA A 325 1.63 -29.73 7.93
N ASN A 326 2.61 -30.42 7.31
CA ASN A 326 3.15 -30.10 5.98
C ASN A 326 3.60 -28.64 5.81
N GLY A 327 4.27 -28.06 6.82
CA GLY A 327 4.71 -26.66 6.81
C GLY A 327 3.62 -25.63 7.14
N THR A 328 2.38 -26.07 7.37
CA THR A 328 1.25 -25.21 7.73
C THR A 328 0.97 -25.27 9.22
N LEU A 329 0.71 -24.11 9.85
CA LEU A 329 0.26 -24.01 11.23
C LEU A 329 -1.15 -23.42 11.31
N ALA A 330 -2.09 -24.13 11.92
CA ALA A 330 -3.43 -23.64 12.22
C ALA A 330 -3.52 -23.27 13.70
N ILE A 331 -3.72 -21.98 13.97
CA ILE A 331 -3.84 -21.41 15.31
C ILE A 331 -5.33 -21.24 15.60
N LYS A 332 -5.86 -22.01 16.54
CA LYS A 332 -7.26 -21.86 17.01
C LYS A 332 -7.33 -20.70 17.99
N CYS A 333 -8.08 -19.67 17.63
CA CYS A 333 -8.33 -18.49 18.44
C CYS A 333 -9.77 -18.51 18.97
N MET A 334 -9.96 -18.25 20.26
CA MET A 334 -11.27 -18.24 20.91
C MET A 334 -11.52 -16.92 21.66
N PRO A 335 -12.72 -16.30 21.52
CA PRO A 335 -13.11 -15.15 22.31
C PRO A 335 -13.29 -15.54 23.79
N ARG A 336 -13.31 -14.55 24.68
CA ARG A 336 -13.44 -14.78 26.14
C ARG A 336 -14.71 -15.53 26.52
N GLU A 337 -15.80 -15.24 25.81
CA GLU A 337 -17.13 -15.80 26.09
C GLU A 337 -17.35 -17.19 25.45
N LYS A 338 -16.33 -17.76 24.79
CA LYS A 338 -16.34 -19.11 24.17
C LYS A 338 -17.56 -19.37 23.28
N SER A 339 -17.92 -18.41 22.43
CA SER A 339 -19.06 -18.55 21.53
C SER A 339 -18.70 -19.21 20.20
N PHE A 340 -17.59 -18.85 19.60
CA PHE A 340 -17.12 -19.41 18.33
C PHE A 340 -15.60 -19.54 18.36
N TYR A 341 -14.98 -20.02 17.28
CA TYR A 341 -13.54 -19.93 17.13
C TYR A 341 -13.15 -19.52 15.72
N ALA A 342 -12.00 -18.88 15.61
CA ALA A 342 -11.37 -18.55 14.34
C ALA A 342 -10.06 -19.31 14.22
N TYR A 343 -9.81 -19.91 13.06
CA TYR A 343 -8.49 -20.39 12.71
C TYR A 343 -7.72 -19.29 11.98
N VAL A 344 -6.50 -19.04 12.44
CA VAL A 344 -5.49 -18.31 11.67
C VAL A 344 -4.49 -19.35 11.17
N VAL A 345 -4.40 -19.49 9.85
CA VAL A 345 -3.60 -20.53 9.20
C VAL A 345 -2.40 -19.88 8.52
N LEU A 346 -1.21 -20.29 8.93
CA LEU A 346 0.08 -19.84 8.42
C LEU A 346 0.67 -20.92 7.50
N ASP A 347 0.63 -20.71 6.20
CA ASP A 347 1.12 -21.62 5.16
C ASP A 347 2.52 -21.18 4.73
N PHE A 348 3.55 -21.63 5.45
CA PHE A 348 4.94 -21.21 5.19
C PHE A 348 5.50 -21.66 3.82
N PRO A 349 5.19 -22.85 3.29
CA PRO A 349 5.66 -23.26 1.97
C PRO A 349 5.22 -22.31 0.86
N ASN A 350 3.98 -21.81 0.93
CA ASN A 350 3.44 -20.86 -0.04
C ASN A 350 3.51 -19.40 0.42
N TYR A 351 4.02 -19.16 1.61
CA TYR A 351 4.05 -17.88 2.31
C TYR A 351 2.68 -17.19 2.45
N ARG A 352 1.59 -17.96 2.64
CA ARG A 352 0.22 -17.43 2.70
C ARG A 352 -0.38 -17.41 4.10
N LEU A 353 -1.11 -16.35 4.39
CA LEU A 353 -2.00 -16.20 5.52
C LEU A 353 -3.43 -16.51 5.08
N LYS A 354 -4.11 -17.34 5.86
CA LYS A 354 -5.54 -17.65 5.66
C LYS A 354 -6.24 -17.54 6.99
N ALA A 355 -7.53 -17.20 6.98
CA ALA A 355 -8.36 -17.32 8.16
C ALA A 355 -9.67 -18.02 7.84
N GLU A 356 -10.24 -18.65 8.85
CA GLU A 356 -11.54 -19.30 8.77
C GLU A 356 -12.28 -19.08 10.08
N ILE A 357 -13.51 -18.56 10.03
CA ILE A 357 -14.36 -18.42 11.21
C ILE A 357 -15.36 -19.55 11.19
N LEU A 358 -15.34 -20.37 12.24
CA LEU A 358 -16.22 -21.51 12.39
C LEU A 358 -17.04 -21.35 13.66
N TRP A 359 -18.34 -21.54 13.50
CA TRP A 359 -19.25 -21.65 14.64
C TRP A 359 -18.91 -22.92 15.41
N ASP A 360 -18.83 -22.80 16.74
CA ASP A 360 -18.75 -24.00 17.55
C ASP A 360 -20.07 -24.76 17.42
N ALA A 361 -20.01 -26.06 17.17
CA ALA A 361 -21.21 -26.90 17.08
C ALA A 361 -21.96 -26.93 18.42
N GLU A 362 -21.27 -26.61 19.51
CA GLU A 362 -21.83 -26.49 20.86
C GLU A 362 -22.38 -25.08 21.16
N LEU A 363 -22.24 -24.12 20.24
CA LEU A 363 -22.79 -22.78 20.41
C LEU A 363 -24.32 -22.82 20.31
N GLN A 364 -24.97 -22.73 21.46
CA GLN A 364 -26.41 -22.57 21.55
C GLN A 364 -26.75 -21.09 21.72
N ASP A 365 -27.77 -20.65 20.98
CA ASP A 365 -28.41 -19.37 21.22
C ASP A 365 -28.93 -19.32 22.67
N ASP A 366 -28.32 -18.49 23.48
CA ASP A 366 -28.64 -18.34 24.90
C ASP A 366 -29.82 -17.39 25.15
N GLY A 367 -30.46 -16.90 24.08
CA GLY A 367 -31.59 -15.98 24.14
C GLY A 367 -31.21 -14.54 24.47
N SER A 368 -29.93 -14.23 24.66
CA SER A 368 -29.46 -12.89 25.03
C SER A 368 -29.36 -11.94 23.84
N ALA A 369 -29.40 -10.64 24.12
CA ALA A 369 -29.13 -9.60 23.13
C ALA A 369 -27.66 -9.63 22.67
N GLU A 370 -26.72 -9.89 23.57
CA GLU A 370 -25.27 -9.95 23.31
C GLU A 370 -24.89 -11.05 22.31
N PHE A 371 -25.59 -12.19 22.34
CA PHE A 371 -25.44 -13.25 21.35
C PHE A 371 -25.80 -12.78 19.94
N VAL A 372 -26.92 -12.06 19.80
CA VAL A 372 -27.36 -11.53 18.50
C VAL A 372 -26.48 -10.38 18.03
N GLU A 373 -25.98 -9.55 18.95
CA GLU A 373 -24.95 -8.54 18.66
C GLU A 373 -23.68 -9.21 18.09
N THR A 374 -23.25 -10.34 18.66
CA THR A 374 -22.11 -11.13 18.14
C THR A 374 -22.37 -11.63 16.72
N ILE A 375 -23.54 -12.18 16.45
CA ILE A 375 -23.93 -12.62 15.09
C ILE A 375 -23.90 -11.44 14.11
N LEU A 376 -24.49 -10.30 14.49
CA LEU A 376 -24.53 -9.10 13.65
C LEU A 376 -23.13 -8.63 13.27
N GLU A 377 -22.20 -8.60 14.22
CA GLU A 377 -20.83 -8.19 13.97
C GLU A 377 -20.03 -9.18 13.12
N ILE A 378 -20.29 -10.49 13.26
CA ILE A 378 -19.70 -11.53 12.40
C ILE A 378 -20.26 -11.44 10.98
N GLU A 379 -21.57 -11.20 10.82
CA GLU A 379 -22.20 -10.96 9.51
C GLU A 379 -21.62 -9.70 8.84
N ARG A 380 -21.37 -8.63 9.62
CA ARG A 380 -20.68 -7.41 9.15
C ARG A 380 -19.27 -7.74 8.67
N PHE A 381 -18.52 -8.54 9.43
CA PHE A 381 -17.18 -8.97 9.04
C PHE A 381 -17.18 -9.75 7.72
N PHE A 382 -18.06 -10.73 7.55
CA PHE A 382 -18.15 -11.48 6.29
C PHE A 382 -18.62 -10.62 5.12
N TRP A 383 -19.52 -9.66 5.36
CA TRP A 383 -19.92 -8.69 4.35
C TRP A 383 -18.73 -7.87 3.87
N ASP A 384 -17.96 -7.29 4.80
CA ASP A 384 -16.79 -6.49 4.47
C ASP A 384 -15.68 -7.34 3.82
N TRP A 385 -15.49 -8.58 4.27
CA TRP A 385 -14.49 -9.49 3.70
C TRP A 385 -14.83 -9.88 2.26
N ASN A 386 -16.07 -10.33 2.00
CA ASN A 386 -16.53 -10.66 0.65
C ASN A 386 -16.65 -9.43 -0.27
N GLY A 387 -16.64 -8.22 0.30
CA GLY A 387 -16.62 -6.94 -0.42
C GLY A 387 -15.22 -6.45 -0.77
N ASN A 388 -14.29 -7.36 -1.12
CA ASN A 388 -12.87 -7.09 -1.38
C ASN A 388 -12.09 -6.59 -0.14
N GLY A 389 -12.45 -7.09 1.04
CA GLY A 389 -11.74 -6.75 2.27
C GLY A 389 -10.33 -7.37 2.33
N CYS A 390 -9.38 -6.62 2.89
CA CYS A 390 -8.02 -7.08 3.20
C CYS A 390 -7.94 -7.45 4.69
N LEU A 391 -7.86 -8.75 4.97
CA LEU A 391 -7.78 -9.29 6.33
C LEU A 391 -6.48 -8.87 7.01
N GLU A 392 -6.54 -8.54 8.30
CA GLU A 392 -5.37 -8.29 9.13
C GLU A 392 -5.42 -9.09 10.43
N VAL A 393 -4.25 -9.54 10.89
CA VAL A 393 -4.10 -10.26 12.15
C VAL A 393 -3.19 -9.46 13.07
N TRP A 394 -3.72 -9.09 14.24
CA TRP A 394 -3.07 -8.19 15.17
C TRP A 394 -2.72 -8.88 16.49
N ALA A 395 -1.53 -8.60 17.02
CA ALA A 395 -1.09 -8.97 18.36
C ALA A 395 -1.36 -7.84 19.35
N GLY A 396 -2.06 -8.15 20.45
CA GLY A 396 -2.26 -7.22 21.57
C GLY A 396 -2.92 -5.88 21.19
N GLY A 397 -3.58 -5.82 20.04
CA GLY A 397 -4.22 -4.63 19.48
C GLY A 397 -3.29 -3.58 18.87
N THR A 398 -1.97 -3.73 18.98
CA THR A 398 -0.97 -2.69 18.62
C THR A 398 -0.02 -3.07 17.50
N GLU A 399 0.18 -4.36 17.24
CA GLU A 399 1.13 -4.83 16.24
C GLU A 399 0.44 -5.71 15.21
N CYS A 400 0.57 -5.37 13.92
CA CYS A 400 0.07 -6.22 12.84
C CYS A 400 1.09 -7.33 12.54
N LEU A 401 0.69 -8.59 12.75
CA LEU A 401 1.53 -9.77 12.51
C LEU A 401 1.53 -10.21 11.05
N GLY A 402 0.44 -9.93 10.35
CA GLY A 402 0.24 -10.33 8.97
C GLY A 402 -1.06 -9.80 8.41
N ARG A 403 -1.12 -9.64 7.09
CA ARG A 403 -2.34 -9.22 6.38
C ARG A 403 -2.44 -9.91 5.03
N CYS A 404 -3.66 -10.11 4.54
CA CYS A 404 -3.90 -10.65 3.21
C CYS A 404 -4.17 -9.54 2.18
N ASP A 405 -4.02 -9.89 0.90
CA ASP A 405 -4.58 -9.08 -0.18
C ASP A 405 -6.12 -9.05 -0.14
N ALA A 406 -6.69 -8.16 -0.95
CA ALA A 406 -8.14 -8.06 -1.11
C ALA A 406 -8.74 -9.41 -1.50
N PHE A 407 -9.69 -9.89 -0.70
CA PHE A 407 -10.36 -11.14 -0.98
C PHE A 407 -11.34 -10.97 -2.14
N MET A 408 -11.02 -11.60 -3.27
CA MET A 408 -11.89 -11.61 -4.45
C MET A 408 -12.66 -12.93 -4.51
N PRO A 409 -13.91 -13.00 -4.01
CA PRO A 409 -14.67 -14.23 -4.07
C PRO A 409 -15.02 -14.56 -5.52
N VAL A 410 -14.85 -15.83 -5.91
CA VAL A 410 -15.19 -16.32 -7.25
C VAL A 410 -16.60 -16.92 -7.21
N ASN A 411 -17.45 -16.58 -8.17
CA ASN A 411 -18.85 -17.05 -8.27
C ASN A 411 -19.76 -16.63 -7.09
N VAL A 412 -19.44 -15.52 -6.41
CA VAL A 412 -20.30 -14.93 -5.37
C VAL A 412 -20.72 -13.54 -5.82
N MET A 413 -22.02 -13.25 -5.72
CA MET A 413 -22.54 -11.90 -5.84
C MET A 413 -23.18 -11.53 -4.52
N GLN A 414 -22.67 -10.49 -3.87
CA GLN A 414 -23.28 -9.96 -2.67
C GLN A 414 -24.64 -9.34 -3.02
N ASP A 415 -25.65 -9.60 -2.20
CA ASP A 415 -26.98 -8.98 -2.30
C ASP A 415 -27.12 -7.93 -1.18
N PRO A 416 -26.93 -6.63 -1.47
CA PRO A 416 -27.04 -5.57 -0.47
C PRO A 416 -28.42 -5.52 0.18
N LYS A 417 -29.46 -5.86 -0.57
CA LYS A 417 -30.84 -5.76 -0.10
C LYS A 417 -31.13 -6.86 0.91
N ALA A 418 -30.74 -8.10 0.61
CA ALA A 418 -30.84 -9.21 1.55
C ALA A 418 -30.01 -8.96 2.82
N TYR A 419 -28.81 -8.37 2.69
CA TYR A 419 -27.99 -7.99 3.83
C TYR A 419 -28.65 -6.91 4.70
N GLU A 420 -29.19 -5.84 4.12
CA GLU A 420 -29.91 -4.80 4.84
C GLU A 420 -31.14 -5.33 5.58
N GLU A 421 -31.92 -6.22 4.95
CA GLU A 421 -33.06 -6.90 5.58
C GLU A 421 -32.61 -7.77 6.77
N ARG A 422 -31.50 -8.51 6.61
CA ARG A 422 -30.90 -9.32 7.67
C ARG A 422 -30.43 -8.47 8.86
N VAL A 423 -29.70 -7.39 8.59
CA VAL A 423 -29.23 -6.43 9.61
C VAL A 423 -30.43 -5.81 10.36
N THR A 424 -31.48 -5.42 9.63
CA THR A 424 -32.69 -4.85 10.23
C THR A 424 -33.37 -5.85 11.17
N LYS A 425 -33.49 -7.12 10.74
CA LYS A 425 -34.05 -8.19 11.56
C LYS A 425 -33.24 -8.42 12.84
N LEU A 426 -31.91 -8.53 12.72
CA LEU A 426 -31.02 -8.74 13.88
C LEU A 426 -31.10 -7.56 14.86
N LYS A 427 -31.13 -6.31 14.38
CA LYS A 427 -31.29 -5.12 15.24
C LYS A 427 -32.63 -5.11 15.99
N ALA A 428 -33.72 -5.48 15.32
CA ALA A 428 -35.02 -5.61 15.98
C ALA A 428 -35.01 -6.71 17.05
N GLU A 429 -34.32 -7.82 16.77
CA GLU A 429 -34.17 -8.93 17.71
C GLU A 429 -33.33 -8.56 18.94
N ILE A 430 -32.22 -7.82 18.77
CA ILE A 430 -31.41 -7.26 19.85
C ILE A 430 -32.28 -6.39 20.77
N ALA A 431 -33.16 -5.55 20.22
CA ALA A 431 -34.03 -4.68 21.00
C ALA A 431 -35.10 -5.45 21.82
N ASN A 432 -35.45 -6.66 21.41
CA ASN A 432 -36.50 -7.47 22.03
C ASN A 432 -35.97 -8.52 23.03
N ARG A 433 -34.66 -8.79 23.02
CA ARG A 433 -34.04 -9.81 23.88
C ARG A 433 -33.54 -9.21 25.20
N PRO A 434 -33.60 -9.97 26.30
CA PRO A 434 -32.98 -9.56 27.55
C PRO A 434 -31.46 -9.49 27.38
N ARG A 435 -30.84 -8.50 28.01
CA ARG A 435 -29.39 -8.45 28.16
C ARG A 435 -28.94 -9.43 29.24
N ARG A 436 -27.76 -10.02 29.09
CA ARG A 436 -27.17 -10.86 30.15
C ARG A 436 -27.05 -10.04 31.43
N SER A 437 -27.49 -10.61 32.54
CA SER A 437 -27.32 -9.98 33.85
C SER A 437 -25.81 -9.84 34.11
N GLN A 438 -25.34 -8.66 34.52
CA GLN A 438 -23.95 -8.55 35.00
C GLN A 438 -23.72 -9.59 36.11
N PRO A 439 -22.64 -10.37 36.08
CA PRO A 439 -22.29 -11.21 37.22
C PRO A 439 -22.09 -10.29 38.44
N PRO A 440 -22.49 -10.71 39.65
CA PRO A 440 -22.28 -9.92 40.85
C PRO A 440 -20.78 -9.62 40.99
N GLU A 441 -20.44 -8.36 41.31
CA GLU A 441 -19.07 -7.97 41.63
C GLU A 441 -18.48 -8.96 42.65
N PRO A 442 -17.21 -9.40 42.48
CA PRO A 442 -16.56 -10.22 43.48
C PRO A 442 -16.58 -9.45 44.80
N ARG A 443 -17.24 -10.02 45.82
CA ARG A 443 -17.22 -9.48 47.17
C ARG A 443 -15.75 -9.44 47.61
N VAL A 444 -15.26 -8.22 47.84
CA VAL A 444 -13.93 -7.89 48.37
C VAL A 444 -13.68 -8.59 49.70
#